data_AF-A0AAJ2R8V6-F1
#
_entry.id   AF-A0AAJ2R8V6-F1
#
_cell.length_a   1.000
_cell.length_b   1.000
_cell.length_c   1.000
_cell.angle_alpha   90.00
_cell.angle_beta   90.00
_cell.angle_gamma   90.00
#
_symmetry.space_group_name_H-M   'P 1'
#
loop_
_entity.id
_entity.type
_entity.pdbx_description
1 polymer ?
#
loop_
_entity_poly.entity_id
_entity_poly.type
_entity_poly.pdbx_seq_one_letter_code
_entity_poly.pdbx_strand_id
1 'polypeptide(L)'
;MSEVKFPYQGWVLTPSFKPVEKTFFAPYNKEWHRSTDGGARGTYHQVEKIFPSMEAAIAWGRSDLDKQEAALDKKHFNIQKRRAALDKASA
;
A
#
# COMPACT_ATOMS: atom_id res chain seq x y z
N MET A 1 8.64 -19.44 -9.77
CA MET A 1 7.67 -18.87 -8.81
C MET A 1 7.06 -20.04 -8.07
N SER A 2 7.35 -20.18 -6.78
CA SER A 2 6.88 -21.28 -5.97
C SER A 2 5.36 -21.33 -5.99
N GLU A 3 4.77 -22.48 -6.30
CA GLU A 3 3.33 -22.70 -6.19
C GLU A 3 2.91 -22.46 -4.74
N VAL A 4 2.24 -21.34 -4.49
CA VAL A 4 1.70 -21.02 -3.18
C VAL A 4 0.58 -22.01 -2.89
N LYS A 5 0.75 -22.82 -1.84
CA LYS A 5 -0.28 -23.77 -1.40
C LYS A 5 -1.32 -23.01 -0.58
N PHE A 6 -2.57 -23.09 -1.00
CA PHE A 6 -3.71 -22.57 -0.26
C PHE A 6 -4.30 -23.67 0.65
N PRO A 7 -4.90 -23.32 1.80
CA PRO A 7 -4.95 -21.98 2.39
C PRO A 7 -3.63 -21.60 3.08
N TYR A 8 -3.33 -20.31 3.14
CA TYR A 8 -2.19 -19.80 3.90
C TYR A 8 -2.52 -18.47 4.60
N GLN A 9 -1.79 -18.15 5.66
CA GLN A 9 -1.91 -16.87 6.37
C GLN A 9 -0.95 -15.83 5.79
N GLY A 10 -1.43 -14.60 5.64
CA GLY A 10 -0.61 -13.48 5.20
C GLY A 10 -1.06 -12.19 5.85
N TRP A 11 -0.14 -11.25 5.98
CA TRP A 11 -0.39 -9.94 6.55
C TRP A 11 -0.68 -8.94 5.45
N VAL A 12 -1.73 -8.14 5.61
CA VAL A 12 -2.08 -7.06 4.68
C VAL A 12 -2.20 -5.75 5.42
N LEU A 13 -1.83 -4.66 4.75
CA LEU A 13 -1.99 -3.33 5.30
C LEU A 13 -3.35 -2.76 4.88
N THR A 14 -4.17 -2.37 5.86
CA THR A 14 -5.44 -1.70 5.60
C THR A 14 -5.23 -0.26 5.12
N PRO A 15 -6.24 0.40 4.51
CA PRO A 15 -6.14 1.81 4.14
C PRO A 15 -5.77 2.75 5.30
N SER A 16 -6.09 2.36 6.54
CA SER A 16 -5.69 3.09 7.76
C SER A 16 -4.29 2.73 8.26
N PHE A 17 -3.44 2.10 7.44
CA PHE A 17 -2.08 1.68 7.79
C PHE A 17 -2.00 0.72 9.00
N LYS A 18 -3.08 -0.03 9.27
CA LYS A 18 -3.09 -1.08 10.30
C LYS A 18 -2.79 -2.43 9.65
N PRO A 19 -1.74 -3.16 10.08
CA PRO A 19 -1.47 -4.50 9.60
C PRO A 19 -2.52 -5.46 10.18
N VAL A 20 -3.10 -6.29 9.32
CA VAL A 20 -4.13 -7.27 9.68
C VAL A 20 -3.74 -8.61 9.07
N GLU A 21 -3.73 -9.66 9.89
CA GLU A 21 -3.54 -11.02 9.41
C GLU A 21 -4.83 -11.52 8.74
N LYS A 22 -4.69 -12.10 7.55
CA LYS A 22 -5.81 -12.68 6.80
C LYS A 22 -5.45 -14.07 6.29
N THR A 23 -6.47 -14.91 6.19
CA THR A 23 -6.36 -16.23 5.57
C THR A 23 -6.74 -16.13 4.10
N PHE A 24 -5.81 -16.55 3.23
CA PHE A 24 -5.98 -16.62 1.79
C PHE A 24 -6.35 -18.04 1.39
N PHE A 25 -7.40 -18.20 0.60
CA PHE A 25 -7.96 -19.52 0.28
C PHE A 25 -7.94 -19.86 -1.21
N ALA A 26 -7.81 -18.88 -2.10
CA ALA A 26 -7.74 -19.11 -3.54
C ALA A 26 -6.99 -17.98 -4.26
N PRO A 27 -6.32 -18.29 -5.38
CA PRO A 27 -5.88 -17.28 -6.31
C PRO A 27 -7.08 -16.78 -7.14
N TYR A 28 -7.11 -15.49 -7.47
CA TYR A 28 -7.99 -14.95 -8.51
C TYR A 28 -7.26 -14.96 -9.86
N ASN A 29 -6.00 -14.53 -9.86
CA ASN A 29 -5.06 -14.64 -10.98
C ASN A 29 -3.62 -14.68 -10.43
N LYS A 30 -2.61 -14.47 -11.28
CA LYS A 30 -1.19 -14.49 -10.88
C LYS A 30 -0.78 -13.36 -9.93
N GLU A 31 -1.56 -12.28 -9.89
CA GLU A 31 -1.23 -11.05 -9.18
C GLU A 31 -2.18 -10.77 -8.01
N TRP A 32 -3.26 -11.54 -7.88
CA TRP A 32 -4.32 -11.30 -6.91
C TRP A 32 -4.75 -12.58 -6.21
N HIS A 33 -4.74 -12.56 -4.88
CA HIS A 33 -5.26 -13.63 -4.04
C HIS A 33 -6.52 -13.18 -3.30
N ARG A 34 -7.36 -14.16 -2.95
CA ARG A 34 -8.64 -13.94 -2.28
C ARG A 34 -8.56 -14.37 -0.82
N SER A 35 -9.01 -13.48 0.07
CA SER A 35 -9.09 -13.71 1.51
C SER A 35 -10.53 -13.92 1.97
N THR A 36 -10.71 -14.55 3.13
CA THR A 36 -12.03 -14.92 3.69
C THR A 36 -12.85 -13.75 4.24
N ASP A 37 -12.28 -12.55 4.27
CA ASP A 37 -12.80 -11.35 4.95
C ASP A 37 -14.03 -10.68 4.27
N GLY A 38 -14.45 -11.14 3.10
CA GLY A 38 -15.56 -10.55 2.32
C GLY A 38 -16.82 -11.42 2.24
N GLY A 39 -17.03 -12.33 3.19
CA GLY A 39 -18.13 -13.31 3.13
C GLY A 39 -17.98 -14.27 1.95
N ALA A 40 -19.10 -14.72 1.35
CA ALA A 40 -19.09 -15.71 0.25
C ALA A 40 -18.26 -15.28 -0.98
N ARG A 41 -18.01 -13.97 -1.13
CA ARG A 41 -17.22 -13.43 -2.24
C ARG A 41 -15.78 -13.04 -1.86
N GLY A 42 -15.35 -13.17 -0.61
CA GLY A 42 -13.99 -12.82 -0.17
C GLY A 42 -13.53 -11.40 -0.52
N THR A 43 -12.32 -11.05 -0.10
CA THR A 43 -11.68 -9.76 -0.44
C THR A 43 -10.43 -10.03 -1.30
N TYR A 44 -10.21 -9.23 -2.34
CA TYR A 44 -9.07 -9.38 -3.24
C TYR A 44 -7.89 -8.55 -2.76
N HIS A 45 -6.70 -9.16 -2.75
CA HIS A 45 -5.46 -8.51 -2.37
C HIS A 45 -4.39 -8.79 -3.42
N GLN A 46 -3.63 -7.76 -3.78
CA GLN A 46 -2.47 -7.93 -4.65
C GLN A 46 -1.40 -8.75 -3.94
N VAL A 47 -0.80 -9.72 -4.63
CA VAL A 47 0.23 -10.61 -4.08
C VAL A 47 1.42 -9.82 -3.55
N GLU A 48 1.82 -8.74 -4.23
CA GLU A 48 2.90 -7.85 -3.79
C GLU A 48 2.63 -7.11 -2.47
N LYS A 49 1.36 -7.06 -2.04
CA LYS A 49 0.89 -6.42 -0.80
C LYS A 49 0.45 -7.43 0.25
N ILE A 50 0.79 -8.71 0.06
CA ILE A 50 0.62 -9.77 1.06
C ILE A 50 1.99 -10.09 1.63
N PHE A 51 2.17 -9.79 2.90
CA PHE A 51 3.44 -9.91 3.59
C PHE A 51 3.51 -11.18 4.43
N PRO A 52 4.70 -11.80 4.55
CA PRO A 52 4.87 -13.01 5.36
C PRO A 52 4.79 -12.74 6.87
N SER A 53 4.97 -11.50 7.30
CA SER A 53 4.92 -11.11 8.72
C SER A 53 4.34 -9.71 8.92
N MET A 54 3.87 -9.45 10.13
CA MET A 54 3.42 -8.12 10.56
C MET A 54 4.52 -7.07 10.38
N GLU A 55 5.76 -7.40 10.75
CA GLU A 55 6.90 -6.50 10.64
C GLU A 55 7.21 -6.13 9.19
N ALA A 56 7.12 -7.09 8.26
CA ALA A 56 7.29 -6.82 6.84
C ALA A 56 6.21 -5.89 6.29
N ALA A 57 4.96 -6.06 6.73
CA ALA A 57 3.85 -5.17 6.37
C ALA A 57 4.06 -3.74 6.91
N ILE A 58 4.55 -3.61 8.15
CA ILE A 58 4.86 -2.32 8.76
C ILE A 58 6.04 -1.64 8.05
N ALA A 59 7.11 -2.38 7.76
CA ALA A 59 8.29 -1.85 7.06
C ALA A 59 7.91 -1.34 5.67
N TRP A 60 7.10 -2.10 4.92
CA TRP A 60 6.57 -1.64 3.65
C TRP A 60 5.70 -0.39 3.80
N GLY A 61 4.80 -0.38 4.79
CA GLY A 61 3.93 0.78 5.07
C GLY A 61 4.72 2.04 5.40
N ARG A 62 5.80 1.94 6.18
CA ARG A 62 6.71 3.06 6.46
C ARG A 62 7.36 3.59 5.19
N SER A 63 7.91 2.71 4.36
CA SER A 63 8.51 3.12 3.10
C SER A 63 7.49 3.77 2.14
N ASP A 64 6.23 3.35 2.16
CA ASP A 64 5.18 4.01 1.39
C ASP A 64 4.90 5.42 1.91
N LEU A 65 4.84 5.62 3.24
CA LEU A 65 4.71 6.94 3.85
C LEU A 65 5.88 7.86 3.51
N ASP A 66 7.12 7.37 3.54
CA ASP A 66 8.30 8.16 3.14
C ASP A 66 8.18 8.67 1.69
N LYS A 67 7.67 7.82 0.77
CA LYS A 67 7.43 8.22 -0.62
C LYS A 67 6.33 9.29 -0.73
N GLN A 68 5.27 9.16 0.07
CA GLN A 68 4.20 10.15 0.12
C GLN A 68 4.71 11.49 0.65
N GLU A 69 5.51 11.48 1.71
CA GLU A 69 6.14 12.67 2.28
C GLU A 69 7.03 13.37 1.26
N ALA A 70 7.95 12.64 0.61
CA ALA A 70 8.81 13.19 -0.43
C ALA A 70 8.03 13.80 -1.61
N ALA A 71 6.91 13.19 -1.99
CA ALA A 71 6.03 13.73 -3.03
C ALA A 71 5.31 15.02 -2.58
N LEU A 72 4.92 15.11 -1.30
CA LEU A 72 4.32 16.29 -0.71
C LEU A 72 5.34 17.44 -0.62
N ASP A 73 6.56 17.18 -0.18
CA ASP A 73 7.64 18.17 -0.15
C ASP A 73 7.91 18.77 -1.53
N LYS A 74 8.00 17.92 -2.55
CA LYS A 74 8.17 18.38 -3.94
C LYS A 74 7.02 19.27 -4.39
N LYS A 75 5.78 18.93 -4.02
CA LYS A 75 4.60 19.78 -4.32
C LYS A 75 4.69 21.11 -3.57
N HIS A 76 5.04 21.09 -2.30
CA HIS A 76 5.19 22.30 -1.49
C HIS A 76 6.28 23.23 -2.06
N PHE A 77 7.45 22.70 -2.40
CA PHE A 77 8.52 23.45 -3.06
C PHE A 77 8.06 24.14 -4.35
N ASN A 78 7.34 23.41 -5.21
CA ASN A 78 6.80 23.96 -6.45
C ASN A 78 5.76 25.06 -6.21
N ILE A 79 4.92 24.94 -5.18
CA ILE A 79 3.98 25.98 -4.78
C ILE A 79 4.74 27.24 -4.35
N GLN A 80 5.78 27.11 -3.55
CA GLN A 80 6.60 28.26 -3.12
C GLN A 80 7.28 28.95 -4.31
N LYS A 81 7.81 28.18 -5.27
CA LYS A 81 8.38 28.74 -6.51
C LYS A 81 7.34 29.55 -7.30
N ARG A 82 6.10 29.07 -7.38
CA ARG A 82 5.00 29.78 -8.06
C ARG A 82 4.59 31.06 -7.31
N ARG A 83 4.56 31.03 -5.97
CA ARG A 83 4.31 32.22 -5.15
C ARG A 83 5.37 33.29 -5.39
N ALA A 84 6.65 32.93 -5.30
CA ALA A 84 7.75 33.87 -5.56
C ALA A 84 7.70 34.49 -6.98
N ALA A 85 7.23 33.72 -7.98
CA ALA A 85 7.04 34.25 -9.33
C ALA A 85 5.91 35.28 -9.41
N LEU A 86 4.81 35.08 -8.66
CA LEU A 86 3.73 36.05 -8.55
C LEU A 86 4.19 37.31 -7.80
N ASP A 87 4.87 37.15 -6.66
CA ASP A 87 5.38 38.27 -5.87
C ASP A 87 6.31 39.16 -6.70
N LYS A 88 7.20 38.54 -7.50
CA LYS A 88 8.08 39.24 -8.44
C LYS A 88 7.34 39.95 -9.58
N ALA A 89 6.20 39.42 -10.02
CA ALA A 89 5.40 40.04 -11.08
C ALA A 89 4.54 41.20 -10.55
N SER A 90 4.24 41.22 -9.25
CA SER A 90 3.50 42.29 -8.57
C SER A 90 4.37 43.41 -7.99
N ALA A 91 5.70 43.25 -8.02
CA ALA A 91 6.69 44.24 -7.56
C ALA A 91 7.25 45.04 -8.73
#